data_AF-G4RCY7-F1
#
_entry.id   AF-G4RCY7-F1
#
_cell.length_a   1.000
_cell.length_b   1.000
_cell.length_c   1.000
_cell.angle_alpha   90.00
_cell.angle_beta   90.00
_cell.angle_gamma   90.00
#
_symmetry.space_group_name_H-M   'P 1'
#
loop_
_entity.id
_entity.type
_entity.pdbx_description
1 polymer ?
#
loop_
_entity_poly.entity_id
_entity_poly.type
_entity_poly.pdbx_seq_one_letter_code
_entity_poly.pdbx_strand_id
1 'polypeptide(L)'
;MPPIAERKDHPLSMRLPETDIAIIDRAATLRGRSRTDFVREAAVRAAEDVLMEATPIRMSPEGFDAFLDALSGPATAVPEMVELLRHPSPWEQDETKTGE
;
A
#
# COMPACT_ATOMS: atom_id res chain seq x y z
N MET A 1 -11.40 1.35 -22.22
CA MET A 1 -10.59 2.18 -21.28
C MET A 1 -11.21 2.03 -19.91
N PRO A 2 -10.47 1.67 -18.86
CA PRO A 2 -11.05 1.62 -17.52
C PRO A 2 -11.48 3.04 -17.09
N PRO A 3 -12.57 3.19 -16.31
CA PRO A 3 -13.02 4.50 -15.87
C PRO A 3 -11.95 5.10 -14.97
N ILE A 4 -11.52 6.32 -15.29
CA ILE A 4 -10.63 7.12 -14.45
C ILE A 4 -11.39 7.34 -13.15
N ALA A 5 -10.97 6.68 -12.07
CA ALA A 5 -11.59 6.85 -10.77
C ALA A 5 -11.67 8.35 -10.45
N GLU A 6 -12.88 8.86 -10.14
CA GLU A 6 -13.07 10.26 -9.79
C GLU A 6 -12.15 10.61 -8.62
N ARG A 7 -11.25 11.58 -8.85
CA ARG A 7 -10.34 12.06 -7.81
C ARG A 7 -11.15 12.87 -6.80
N LYS A 8 -11.63 12.21 -5.74
CA LYS A 8 -12.33 12.86 -4.64
C LYS A 8 -11.29 13.54 -3.74
N ASP A 9 -11.02 14.80 -4.01
CA ASP A 9 -10.15 15.63 -3.18
C ASP A 9 -10.89 15.98 -1.87
N HIS A 10 -10.34 15.61 -0.73
CA HIS A 10 -10.90 15.91 0.60
C HIS A 10 -10.18 17.11 1.23
N PRO A 11 -10.90 18.13 1.75
CA PRO A 11 -10.27 19.29 2.37
C PRO A 11 -9.61 18.92 3.70
N LEU A 12 -8.40 19.41 3.93
CA LEU A 12 -7.66 19.27 5.19
C LEU A 12 -7.54 20.63 5.87
N SER A 13 -8.09 20.76 7.07
CA SER A 13 -8.00 21.98 7.89
C SER A 13 -7.12 21.72 9.11
N MET A 14 -6.13 22.57 9.33
CA MET A 14 -5.24 22.50 10.49
C MET A 14 -4.83 23.90 10.95
N ARG A 15 -4.47 24.03 12.23
CA ARG A 15 -3.94 25.27 12.82
C ARG A 15 -2.45 25.09 13.07
N LEU A 16 -1.66 26.05 12.59
CA LEU A 16 -0.22 26.10 12.82
C LEU A 16 0.15 27.44 13.47
N PRO A 17 1.17 27.47 14.35
CA PRO A 17 1.80 28.71 14.79
C PRO A 17 2.31 29.53 13.60
N GLU A 18 2.31 30.86 13.73
CA GLU A 18 2.81 31.76 12.69
C GLU A 18 4.27 31.48 12.32
N THR A 19 5.09 31.12 13.32
CA THR A 19 6.49 30.74 13.13
C THR A 19 6.63 29.54 12.19
N ASP A 20 5.79 28.53 12.34
CA ASP A 20 5.84 27.31 11.52
C ASP A 20 5.40 27.62 10.09
N ILE A 21 4.34 28.43 9.93
CA ILE A 21 3.87 28.89 8.62
C ILE A 21 4.98 29.65 7.89
N ALA A 22 5.70 30.55 8.57
CA ALA A 22 6.78 31.32 7.97
C ALA A 22 7.93 30.43 7.46
N ILE A 23 8.28 29.38 8.22
CA ILE A 23 9.30 28.41 7.81
C ILE A 23 8.83 27.60 6.59
N ILE A 24 7.57 27.12 6.62
CA ILE A 24 6.97 26.37 5.51
C ILE A 24 6.93 27.21 4.24
N ASP A 25 6.51 28.47 4.32
CA ASP A 25 6.43 29.37 3.17
C ASP A 25 7.78 29.62 2.52
N ARG A 26 8.81 29.82 3.36
CA ARG A 26 10.18 29.97 2.88
C ARG A 26 10.64 28.71 2.15
N ALA A 27 10.39 27.53 2.71
CA ALA A 27 10.77 26.25 2.10
C ALA A 27 10.02 25.99 0.78
N ALA A 28 8.72 26.26 0.75
CA ALA A 28 7.88 26.14 -0.44
C ALA A 28 8.36 27.09 -1.55
N THR A 29 8.66 28.35 -1.20
CA THR A 29 9.21 29.36 -2.12
C THR A 29 10.52 28.91 -2.73
N LEU A 30 11.45 28.38 -1.91
CA LEU A 30 12.73 27.85 -2.38
C LEU A 30 12.57 26.67 -3.35
N ARG A 31 11.48 25.91 -3.23
CA ARG A 31 11.14 24.79 -4.12
C ARG A 31 10.25 25.19 -5.30
N GLY A 32 9.84 26.47 -5.40
CA GLY A 32 8.94 26.95 -6.44
C GLY A 32 7.55 26.29 -6.40
N ARG A 33 7.07 25.91 -5.20
CA ARG A 33 5.78 25.25 -4.98
C ARG A 33 4.86 26.12 -4.14
N SER A 34 3.55 25.89 -4.24
CA SER A 34 2.59 26.50 -3.33
C SER A 34 2.74 25.91 -1.92
N ARG A 35 2.33 26.67 -0.90
CA ARG A 35 2.29 26.18 0.50
C ARG A 35 1.52 24.86 0.60
N THR A 36 0.34 24.80 -0.02
CA THR A 36 -0.53 23.62 0.03
C THR A 36 0.13 22.40 -0.62
N ASP A 37 0.75 22.58 -1.79
CA ASP A 37 1.45 21.47 -2.47
C ASP A 37 2.63 20.97 -1.66
N PHE A 38 3.42 21.89 -1.08
CA PHE A 38 4.57 21.56 -0.27
C PHE A 38 4.19 20.77 0.98
N VAL A 39 3.15 21.23 1.71
CA VAL A 39 2.66 20.54 2.91
C VAL A 39 2.06 19.17 2.54
N ARG A 40 1.30 19.08 1.45
CA ARG A 40 0.72 17.81 0.97
C ARG A 40 1.81 16.80 0.65
N GLU A 41 2.82 17.19 -0.14
CA GLU A 41 3.91 16.31 -0.54
C GLU A 41 4.72 15.85 0.68
N ALA A 42 5.04 16.76 1.59
CA ALA A 42 5.76 16.43 2.82
C ALA A 42 4.98 15.46 3.72
N ALA A 43 3.67 15.66 3.87
CA ALA A 43 2.82 14.80 4.68
C ALA A 43 2.69 13.39 4.08
N VAL A 44 2.50 13.28 2.77
CA VAL A 44 2.45 11.98 2.08
C VAL A 44 3.76 11.23 2.23
N ARG A 45 4.89 11.91 1.98
CA ARG A 45 6.21 11.30 2.11
C ARG A 45 6.47 10.78 3.52
N ALA A 46 6.16 11.58 4.54
CA ALA A 46 6.31 11.16 5.93
C ALA A 46 5.42 9.94 6.27
N ALA A 47 4.20 9.89 5.72
CA ALA A 47 3.32 8.74 5.90
C ALA A 47 3.88 7.48 5.20
N GLU A 48 4.40 7.61 3.98
CA GLU A 48 5.04 6.52 3.25
C GLU A 48 6.25 5.96 4.01
N ASP A 49 7.10 6.83 4.55
CA ASP A 49 8.27 6.43 5.34
C ASP A 49 7.85 5.60 6.56
N VAL A 50 6.82 6.02 7.29
CA VAL A 50 6.27 5.27 8.44
C VAL A 50 5.71 3.92 8.03
N LEU A 51 4.97 3.86 6.91
CA LEU A 51 4.42 2.60 6.41
C LEU A 51 5.55 1.64 6.00
N MET A 52 6.61 2.14 5.38
CA MET A 52 7.77 1.33 5.02
C MET A 52 8.50 0.79 6.25
N GLU A 53 8.56 1.55 7.35
CA GLU A 53 9.14 1.08 8.62
C GLU A 53 8.28 0.04 9.33
N ALA A 54 6.96 0.14 9.21
CA ALA A 54 6.00 -0.74 9.89
C ALA A 54 5.70 -2.05 9.13
N THR A 55 6.00 -2.11 7.82
CA THR A 55 5.70 -3.28 6.96
C THR A 55 6.74 -4.41 6.95
N PRO A 56 8.02 -4.27 7.38
CA PRO A 56 8.99 -5.34 7.20
C PRO A 56 8.72 -6.48 8.19
N ILE A 57 8.61 -7.70 7.65
CA ILE A 57 8.64 -8.93 8.45
C ILE A 57 10.07 -9.07 8.99
N ARG A 58 10.25 -8.72 10.27
CA ARG A 58 11.53 -8.91 10.96
C ARG A 58 11.69 -10.40 11.27
N MET A 59 12.82 -10.96 10.87
CA MET A 59 13.21 -12.33 11.20
C MET A 59 14.65 -12.34 11.72
N SER A 60 14.98 -13.32 12.57
CA SER A 60 16.37 -13.55 12.98
C SER A 60 17.17 -14.07 11.77
N PRO A 61 18.52 -14.00 11.81
CA PRO A 61 19.36 -14.60 10.76
C PRO A 61 18.99 -16.06 10.48
N GLU A 62 18.75 -16.85 11.53
CA GLU A 62 18.38 -18.26 11.42
C GLU A 62 16.98 -18.43 10.79
N GLY A 63 16.05 -17.53 11.12
CA GLY A 63 14.73 -17.50 10.49
C GLY A 63 14.79 -17.12 9.01
N PHE A 64 15.74 -16.26 8.63
CA PHE A 64 15.99 -15.90 7.24
C PHE A 64 16.60 -17.05 6.44
N ASP A 65 17.57 -17.76 7.01
CA ASP A 65 18.16 -18.94 6.37
C ASP A 65 17.11 -20.04 6.16
N ALA A 66 16.29 -20.33 7.18
CA ALA A 66 15.20 -21.30 7.08
C ALA A 66 14.14 -20.89 6.03
N PHE A 67 13.87 -19.59 5.90
CA PHE A 67 12.98 -19.05 4.88
C PHE A 67 13.55 -19.22 3.47
N LEU A 68 14.84 -18.96 3.27
CA LEU A 68 15.51 -19.18 1.98
C LEU A 68 15.56 -20.66 1.59
N ASP A 69 15.81 -21.55 2.55
CA ASP A 69 15.78 -23.00 2.34
C ASP A 69 14.37 -23.45 1.91
N ALA A 70 13.32 -22.92 2.56
CA ALA A 70 11.94 -23.20 2.19
C ALA A 70 11.56 -22.70 0.77
N LEU A 71 12.10 -21.55 0.35
CA LEU A 71 11.85 -20.98 -0.98
C LEU A 71 12.63 -21.67 -2.10
N SER A 72 13.84 -22.14 -1.82
CA SER A 72 14.72 -22.75 -2.83
C SER A 72 14.40 -24.22 -3.11
N GLY A 73 13.71 -24.88 -2.17
CA GLY A 73 13.23 -26.25 -2.33
C GLY A 73 12.03 -26.38 -3.28
N PRO A 74 11.77 -27.60 -3.81
CA PRO A 74 10.55 -27.86 -4.55
C PRO A 74 9.33 -27.71 -3.64
N ALA A 75 8.25 -27.14 -4.17
CA ALA A 75 7.01 -26.98 -3.43
C ALA A 75 6.47 -28.36 -3.00
N THR A 76 6.26 -28.53 -1.69
CA THR A 76 5.65 -29.75 -1.15
C THR A 76 4.14 -29.57 -1.12
N ALA A 77 3.42 -30.46 -1.78
CA ALA A 77 1.97 -30.43 -1.79
C ALA A 77 1.42 -30.76 -0.40
N VAL A 78 0.65 -29.83 0.18
CA VAL A 78 -0.14 -30.05 1.39
C VAL A 78 -1.53 -30.55 0.96
N PRO A 79 -1.94 -31.78 1.31
CA PRO A 79 -3.18 -32.38 0.83
C PRO A 79 -4.41 -31.47 0.99
N GLU A 80 -4.54 -30.81 2.14
CA GLU A 80 -5.65 -29.91 2.47
C GLU A 80 -5.65 -28.66 1.59
N MET A 81 -4.47 -28.11 1.26
CA MET A 81 -4.37 -26.98 0.32
C MET A 81 -4.73 -27.41 -1.11
N VAL A 82 -4.33 -28.62 -1.51
CA VAL A 82 -4.67 -29.17 -2.83
C VAL A 82 -6.17 -29.39 -2.95
N GLU A 83 -6.83 -29.91 -1.92
CA GLU A 83 -8.28 -30.07 -1.89
C GLU A 83 -9.01 -28.72 -1.95
N LEU A 84 -8.54 -27.72 -1.19
CA LEU A 84 -9.10 -26.37 -1.22
C LEU A 84 -8.97 -25.72 -2.59
N LEU A 85 -7.80 -25.82 -3.23
CA LEU A 85 -7.56 -25.25 -4.57
C LEU A 85 -8.30 -25.99 -5.70
N ARG A 86 -8.72 -27.24 -5.47
CA ARG A 86 -9.56 -28.00 -6.41
C ARG A 86 -11.04 -27.66 -6.29
N HIS A 87 -11.44 -26.99 -5.21
CA HIS A 87 -12.83 -26.62 -5.02
C HIS A 87 -13.20 -25.53 -6.03
N PRO A 88 -14.32 -25.68 -6.78
CA PRO A 88 -14.75 -24.65 -7.70
C PRO A 88 -15.01 -23.36 -6.92
N SER A 89 -14.58 -22.23 -7.48
CA SER A 89 -14.75 -20.97 -6.80
C SER A 89 -16.24 -20.62 -6.76
N PRO A 90 -16.77 -20.09 -5.64
CA PRO A 90 -18.20 -19.81 -5.49
C PRO A 90 -18.81 -18.90 -6.57
N TRP A 91 -17.98 -18.08 -7.24
CA TRP A 91 -18.40 -17.15 -8.30
C TRP A 91 -18.33 -17.73 -9.72
N GLU A 92 -17.76 -18.93 -9.92
CA GLU A 92 -17.73 -19.61 -11.24
C GLU A 92 -19.05 -20.35 -11.53
N GLN A 93 -19.92 -20.48 -10.52
CA GLN A 93 -21.20 -21.18 -10.64
C GLN A 93 -22.31 -20.35 -11.32
N ASP A 94 -22.09 -19.04 -11.55
CA ASP A 94 -23.12 -18.15 -12.11
C ASP A 94 -23.10 -18.08 -13.66
N GLU A 95 -22.07 -18.58 -14.34
CA GLU A 95 -22.01 -18.52 -15.82
C GLU A 95 -22.83 -19.62 -16.54
N THR A 96 -23.36 -20.62 -15.82
CA THR A 96 -24.12 -21.74 -16.43
C THR A 96 -25.64 -21.58 -16.39
N LYS A 97 -26.18 -20.43 -15.95
CA LYS A 97 -27.65 -20.18 -15.91
C LYS A 97 -28.07 -18.88 -16.61
N THR A 98 -27.71 -18.64 -17.86
CA THR A 98 -28.38 -17.60 -18.70
C THR A 98 -28.47 -18.01 -20.18
N GLY A 99 -28.78 -19.28 -20.46
CA GLY A 99 -28.87 -19.75 -21.84
C GLY A 99 -29.84 -20.89 -22.06
N GLU A 100 -31.12 -20.69 -21.72
CA GLU A 100 -32.28 -21.32 -22.37
C GLU A 100 -33.45 -20.33 -22.42
#